data_AF-U7QS62-F1
#
_entry.id   AF-U7QS62-F1
#
_cell.length_a   1.000
_cell.length_b   1.000
_cell.length_c   1.000
_cell.angle_alpha   90.00
_cell.angle_beta   90.00
_cell.angle_gamma   90.00
#
_symmetry.space_group_name_H-M   'P 1'
#
loop_
_entity.id
_entity.type
_entity.pdbx_description
1 polymer ?
#
loop_
_entity_poly.entity_id
_entity_poly.type
_entity_poly.pdbx_seq_one_letter_code
_entity_poly.pdbx_strand_id
1 'polypeptide(L)'
;MKDLVKNYDPKTGPSILVPKVGHTVSKDGLGIVSRSRINPATGKEFTNARSVIARDIKELRRVYPEISNSKLKELINMNKNMYPEVRFK
;
A
#
# COMPACT_ATOMS: atom_id res chain seq x y z
N MET A 1 0.07 8.50 4.60
CA MET A 1 1.35 8.09 5.24
C MET A 1 2.03 9.27 5.91
N LYS A 2 2.26 10.41 5.23
CA LYS A 2 2.90 11.60 5.84
C LYS A 2 2.25 12.04 7.17
N ASP A 3 0.92 12.01 7.23
CA ASP A 3 0.16 12.43 8.42
C ASP A 3 0.04 11.31 9.48
N LEU A 4 0.59 10.11 9.21
CA LEU A 4 0.42 8.91 10.04
C LEU A 4 1.73 8.34 10.58
N VAL A 5 2.87 8.74 10.01
CA VAL A 5 4.20 8.25 10.35
C VAL A 5 5.14 9.45 10.48
N LYS A 6 5.77 9.58 11.64
CA LYS A 6 6.72 10.67 11.89
C LYS A 6 7.92 10.53 10.94
N ASN A 7 8.32 11.63 10.31
CA ASN A 7 9.44 11.67 9.36
C ASN A 7 9.27 10.80 8.10
N TYR A 8 8.05 10.50 7.68
CA TYR A 8 7.81 9.82 6.41
C TYR A 8 8.29 10.65 5.23
N ASP A 9 9.20 10.09 4.43
CA ASP A 9 9.62 10.62 3.14
C ASP A 9 9.16 9.67 2.01
N PRO A 10 8.29 10.13 1.09
CA PRO A 10 7.85 9.31 -0.04
C PRO A 10 8.98 8.90 -1.00
N LYS A 11 10.15 9.57 -0.97
CA LYS A 11 11.29 9.24 -1.85
C LYS A 11 12.14 8.08 -1.33
N THR A 12 12.13 7.82 -0.02
CA THR A 12 12.97 6.79 0.62
C THR A 12 12.16 5.63 1.20
N GLY A 13 10.83 5.73 1.19
CA GLY A 13 9.95 4.69 1.70
C GLY A 13 10.04 3.36 0.94
N PRO A 14 9.64 2.24 1.58
CA PRO A 14 9.64 0.94 0.93
C PRO A 14 8.70 0.93 -0.28
N SER A 15 9.16 0.33 -1.37
CA SER A 15 8.43 0.29 -2.64
C SER A 15 8.56 -1.08 -3.29
N ILE A 16 7.67 -1.34 -4.25
CA ILE A 16 7.70 -2.53 -5.10
C ILE A 16 7.57 -2.08 -6.56
N LEU A 17 8.36 -2.69 -7.45
CA LEU A 17 8.27 -2.43 -8.87
C LEU A 17 7.03 -3.12 -9.44
N VAL A 18 6.20 -2.36 -10.17
CA VAL A 18 4.99 -2.85 -10.82
C VAL A 18 4.88 -2.29 -12.25
N PRO A 19 4.15 -2.96 -13.15
CA PRO A 19 3.85 -2.44 -14.47
C PRO A 19 3.15 -1.07 -14.44
N LYS A 20 3.31 -0.30 -15.52
CA LYS A 20 2.61 1.00 -15.69
C LYS A 20 1.08 0.82 -15.73
N VAL A 21 0.62 -0.24 -16.39
CA VAL A 21 -0.80 -0.66 -16.47
C VAL A 21 -1.21 -1.22 -15.12
N GLY A 22 -2.29 -0.71 -14.55
CA GLY A 22 -2.72 -0.94 -13.17
C GLY A 22 -2.17 0.10 -12.17
N HIS A 23 -1.10 0.83 -12.52
CA HIS A 23 -0.49 1.83 -11.63
C HIS A 23 -0.93 3.24 -12.00
N THR A 24 -0.68 3.63 -13.26
CA THR A 24 -1.04 4.95 -13.80
C THR A 24 -1.98 4.87 -14.99
N VAL A 25 -1.99 3.74 -15.69
CA VAL A 25 -2.91 3.45 -16.81
C VAL A 25 -3.91 2.40 -16.34
N SER A 26 -5.19 2.55 -16.67
CA SER A 26 -6.23 1.59 -16.29
C SER A 26 -5.95 0.20 -16.87
N LYS A 27 -6.15 -0.85 -16.05
CA LYS A 27 -6.17 -2.25 -16.48
C LYS A 27 -7.62 -2.68 -16.71
N ASP A 28 -7.92 -3.31 -17.83
CA ASP A 28 -9.30 -3.67 -18.19
C ASP A 28 -9.99 -4.49 -17.10
N GLY A 29 -11.22 -4.10 -16.77
CA GLY A 29 -12.04 -4.72 -15.70
C GLY A 29 -11.55 -4.49 -14.26
N LEU A 30 -10.34 -3.97 -14.05
CA LEU A 30 -9.73 -3.79 -12.72
C LEU A 30 -9.40 -2.33 -12.39
N GLY A 31 -9.23 -1.45 -13.36
CA GLY A 31 -8.85 -0.06 -13.11
C GLY A 31 -7.39 0.08 -12.67
N ILE A 32 -7.14 1.00 -11.74
CA ILE A 32 -5.82 1.24 -11.14
C ILE A 32 -5.83 0.92 -9.65
N VAL A 33 -4.65 0.84 -9.04
CA VAL A 33 -4.51 0.81 -7.58
C VAL A 33 -5.10 2.08 -6.97
N SER A 34 -5.90 1.91 -5.91
CA SER A 34 -6.48 3.05 -5.21
C SER A 34 -5.41 3.98 -4.63
N ARG A 35 -5.63 5.29 -4.72
CA ARG A 35 -4.81 6.35 -4.09
C ARG A 35 -5.58 7.13 -3.02
N SER A 36 -6.80 6.69 -2.70
CA SER A 36 -7.68 7.37 -1.77
C SER A 36 -7.12 7.38 -0.35
N ARG A 37 -7.38 8.48 0.37
CA ARG A 37 -7.12 8.58 1.82
C ARG A 37 -8.27 8.00 2.65
N ILE A 38 -9.37 7.63 2.00
CA ILE A 38 -10.55 7.06 2.65
C ILE A 38 -10.40 5.55 2.77
N ASN A 39 -10.62 5.05 3.97
CA ASN A 39 -10.68 3.63 4.27
C ASN A 39 -11.99 3.05 3.73
N PRO A 40 -11.94 2.11 2.78
CA PRO A 40 -13.14 1.56 2.15
C PRO A 40 -14.02 0.76 3.13
N ALA A 41 -13.48 0.31 4.27
CA ALA A 41 -14.25 -0.41 5.28
C ALA A 41 -15.05 0.53 6.21
N THR A 42 -14.62 1.79 6.38
CA THR A 42 -15.24 2.73 7.33
C THR A 42 -15.85 3.96 6.67
N GLY A 43 -15.50 4.24 5.41
CA GLY A 43 -15.89 5.48 4.72
C GLY A 43 -15.24 6.75 5.27
N LYS A 44 -14.27 6.63 6.20
CA LYS A 44 -13.55 7.74 6.83
C LYS A 44 -12.07 7.71 6.47
N GLU A 45 -11.34 8.79 6.73
CA GLU A 45 -9.89 8.82 6.53
C GLU A 45 -9.17 7.73 7.35
N PHE A 46 -8.04 7.25 6.81
CA PHE A 46 -7.17 6.36 7.57
C PHE A 46 -6.60 7.05 8.80
N THR A 47 -6.71 6.40 9.96
CA THR A 47 -6.18 6.90 11.23
C THR A 47 -4.84 6.28 11.63
N ASN A 48 -4.40 5.23 10.92
CA ASN A 48 -3.14 4.53 11.21
C ASN A 48 -2.47 4.02 9.92
N ALA A 49 -1.14 3.99 9.95
CA ALA A 49 -0.31 3.58 8.82
C ALA A 49 -0.52 2.11 8.41
N ARG A 50 -0.74 1.24 9.39
CA ARG A 50 -0.98 -0.20 9.17
C ARG A 50 -2.18 -0.46 8.28
N SER A 51 -3.25 0.29 8.46
CA SER A 51 -4.50 0.16 7.67
C SER A 51 -4.30 0.63 6.23
N VAL A 52 -3.49 1.67 6.02
CA VAL A 52 -3.08 2.11 4.66
C VAL A 52 -2.33 0.98 3.95
N ILE A 53 -1.32 0.41 4.61
CA ILE A 53 -0.51 -0.69 4.04
C ILE A 53 -1.38 -1.91 3.76
N ALA A 54 -2.31 -2.26 4.64
CA ALA A 54 -3.24 -3.37 4.42
C ALA A 54 -4.10 -3.16 3.16
N ARG A 55 -4.60 -1.93 2.95
CA ARG A 55 -5.31 -1.56 1.73
C ARG A 55 -4.39 -1.69 0.52
N ASP A 56 -3.18 -1.15 0.58
CA ASP A 56 -2.22 -1.19 -0.54
C ASP A 56 -1.90 -2.63 -0.95
N ILE A 57 -1.64 -3.53 0.01
CA ILE A 57 -1.40 -4.95 -0.26
C ILE A 57 -2.63 -5.62 -0.90
N LYS A 58 -3.84 -5.30 -0.43
CA LYS A 58 -5.07 -5.84 -1.03
C LYS A 58 -5.24 -5.36 -2.48
N GLU A 59 -4.96 -4.09 -2.74
CA GLU A 59 -5.01 -3.51 -4.08
C GLU A 59 -3.95 -4.09 -5.01
N LEU A 60 -2.73 -4.31 -4.51
CA LEU A 60 -1.68 -4.99 -5.27
C LEU A 60 -2.10 -6.40 -5.68
N ARG A 61 -2.71 -7.19 -4.78
CA ARG A 61 -3.25 -8.52 -5.11
C ARG A 61 -4.36 -8.47 -6.16
N ARG A 62 -5.20 -7.44 -6.11
CA ARG A 62 -6.34 -7.27 -7.02
C ARG A 62 -5.88 -6.88 -8.42
N VAL A 63 -4.96 -5.93 -8.51
CA VAL A 63 -4.50 -5.35 -9.79
C VAL A 63 -3.39 -6.19 -10.42
N TYR A 64 -2.53 -6.80 -9.61
CA TYR A 64 -1.38 -7.60 -10.03
C TYR A 64 -1.41 -8.98 -9.37
N PRO A 65 -2.37 -9.86 -9.75
CA PRO A 65 -2.47 -11.20 -9.20
C PRO A 65 -1.22 -12.07 -9.44
N GLU A 66 -0.39 -11.70 -10.42
CA GLU A 66 0.88 -12.34 -10.72
C GLU A 66 1.99 -12.07 -9.68
N ILE A 67 1.85 -11.04 -8.83
CA ILE A 67 2.85 -10.78 -7.79
C ILE A 67 2.80 -11.90 -6.75
N SER A 68 3.94 -12.55 -6.57
CA SER A 68 4.05 -13.65 -5.63
C SER A 68 3.80 -13.22 -4.18
N ASN A 69 3.21 -14.14 -3.41
CA ASN A 69 2.98 -13.93 -1.98
C ASN A 69 4.26 -13.62 -1.19
N SER A 70 5.40 -14.15 -1.62
CA SER A 70 6.70 -13.88 -0.98
C SER A 70 7.11 -12.41 -1.15
N LYS A 71 6.91 -11.82 -2.33
CA LYS A 71 7.21 -10.39 -2.58
C LYS A 71 6.32 -9.45 -1.80
N LEU A 72 5.03 -9.79 -1.65
CA LEU A 72 4.14 -9.01 -0.78
C LEU A 72 4.54 -9.10 0.70
N LYS A 73 4.96 -10.27 1.18
CA LYS A 73 5.50 -10.43 2.54
C LYS A 73 6.78 -9.64 2.75
N GLU A 74 7.67 -9.63 1.75
CA GLU A 74 8.90 -8.82 1.75
C GLU A 74 8.58 -7.33 1.90
N LEU A 75 7.66 -6.79 1.11
CA LEU A 75 7.22 -5.39 1.21
C LEU A 75 6.61 -5.05 2.58
N ILE A 76 5.81 -5.96 3.14
CA ILE A 76 5.26 -5.78 4.50
C ILE A 76 6.38 -5.73 5.53
N ASN A 77 7.37 -6.62 5.42
CA ASN A 77 8.51 -6.66 6.33
C ASN A 77 9.37 -5.40 6.22
N MET A 78 9.64 -4.92 5.00
CA MET A 78 10.33 -3.64 4.80
C MET A 78 9.59 -2.48 5.48
N ASN A 79 8.26 -2.41 5.35
CA ASN A 79 7.46 -1.39 6.05
C ASN A 79 7.53 -1.53 7.57
N LYS A 80 7.44 -2.74 8.12
CA LYS A 80 7.56 -2.97 9.57
C LYS A 80 8.96 -2.66 10.12
N ASN A 81 9.99 -2.85 9.30
CA ASN A 81 11.38 -2.57 9.68
C ASN A 81 11.67 -1.07 9.66
N MET A 82 11.22 -0.39 8.61
CA MET A 82 11.45 1.05 8.46
C MET A 82 10.54 1.90 9.36
N TYR A 83 9.31 1.46 9.59
CA TYR A 83 8.30 2.20 10.35
C TYR A 83 7.72 1.34 11.49
N PRO A 84 8.31 1.39 12.70
CA PRO A 84 7.84 0.60 13.85
C PRO A 84 6.37 0.83 14.20
N GLU A 85 5.81 2.01 13.94
CA GLU A 85 4.40 2.37 14.17
C GLU A 85 3.43 1.48 13.39
N VAL A 86 3.88 0.88 12.28
CA VAL A 86 3.09 -0.06 11.47
C VAL A 86 2.84 -1.39 12.20
N ARG A 87 3.70 -1.74 13.17
CA ARG A 87 3.61 -3.02 13.90
C ARG A 87 2.40 -3.08 14.82
N PHE A 88 1.89 -1.92 15.25
CA PHE A 88 0.80 -1.79 16.19
C PHE A 88 -0.46 -1.25 15.49
N LYS A 89 -1.64 -1.37 16.11
CA LYS A 89 -2.93 -0.94 15.55
C LYS A 89 -3.42 0.28 16.30
#